data_AF-A0A5S4FXB8-F1
#
_entry.id   AF-A0A5S4FXB8-F1
#
_cell.length_a   1.000
_cell.length_b   1.000
_cell.length_c   1.000
_cell.angle_alpha   90.00
_cell.angle_beta   90.00
_cell.angle_gamma   90.00
#
_symmetry.space_group_name_H-M   'P 1'
#
loop_
_entity.id
_entity.type
_entity.pdbx_description
1 polymer ?
#
loop_
_entity_poly.entity_id
_entity_poly.type
_entity_poly.pdbx_seq_one_letter_code
_entity_poly.pdbx_strand_id
1 'polypeptide(L)'
;MATTCSDLGISLGIAILGSIAAAVYHGQVGADLPAGLPPEAAAAGRDSLDGAVAAAQTLPGELSSAMLAPARAAFAGGLNTAAVAAAVIAAAAAGCWRR
;
A
#
# COMPACT_ATOMS: atom_id res chain seq x y z
N MET A 1 2.59 -32.32 9.03
CA MET A 1 3.78 -31.45 8.78
C MET A 1 3.63 -30.59 7.51
N ALA A 2 3.11 -31.10 6.38
CA ALA A 2 2.88 -30.28 5.18
C ALA A 2 1.93 -29.07 5.38
N THR A 3 0.87 -29.22 6.20
CA THR A 3 -0.07 -28.11 6.49
C THR A 3 0.61 -26.91 7.15
N THR A 4 1.61 -27.14 8.00
CA THR A 4 2.33 -26.07 8.70
C THR A 4 3.21 -25.28 7.73
N CYS A 5 3.86 -25.94 6.78
CA CYS A 5 4.60 -25.25 5.72
C CYS A 5 3.67 -24.46 4.79
N SER A 6 2.48 -24.99 4.47
CA SER A 6 1.49 -24.24 3.68
C SER A 6 0.94 -23.02 4.42
N ASP A 7 0.55 -23.14 5.69
CA ASP A 7 0.06 -22.01 6.49
C ASP A 7 1.15 -20.96 6.75
N LEU A 8 2.40 -21.40 6.96
CA LEU A 8 3.55 -20.51 7.06
C LEU A 8 3.82 -19.80 5.73
N GLY A 9 3.69 -20.49 4.59
CA GLY A 9 3.85 -19.88 3.27
C GLY A 9 2.79 -18.81 2.98
N ILE A 10 1.54 -19.09 3.34
CA ILE A 10 0.43 -18.14 3.17
C ILE A 10 0.61 -16.92 4.09
N SER A 11 0.87 -17.12 5.37
CA SER A 11 1.07 -16.02 6.33
C SER A 11 2.30 -15.17 6.02
N LEU A 12 3.41 -15.79 5.60
CA LEU A 12 4.62 -15.08 5.18
C LEU A 12 4.37 -14.28 3.90
N GLY A 13 3.63 -14.83 2.94
CA GLY A 13 3.21 -14.11 1.74
C GLY A 13 2.39 -12.86 2.07
N ILE A 14 1.38 -12.99 2.94
CA ILE A 14 0.56 -11.86 3.39
C ILE A 14 1.42 -10.82 4.12
N ALA A 15 2.36 -11.24 4.98
CA ALA A 15 3.23 -10.35 5.73
C ALA A 15 4.21 -9.57 4.82
N ILE A 16 4.79 -10.23 3.83
CA ILE A 16 5.68 -9.60 2.85
C ILE A 16 4.89 -8.60 1.99
N LEU A 17 3.71 -9.00 1.49
CA LEU A 17 2.86 -8.13 0.67
C LEU A 17 2.39 -6.91 1.47
N GLY A 18 1.98 -7.10 2.73
CA GLY A 18 1.61 -6.02 3.63
C GLY A 18 2.78 -5.08 3.93
N SER A 19 3.99 -5.61 4.13
CA SER A 19 5.20 -4.80 4.36
C SER A 19 5.58 -3.98 3.13
N ILE A 20 5.51 -4.57 1.92
CA ILE A 20 5.78 -3.85 0.67
C ILE A 20 4.74 -2.76 0.45
N ALA A 21 3.44 -3.06 0.64
CA ALA A 21 2.38 -2.09 0.52
C ALA A 21 2.56 -0.91 1.49
N ALA A 22 2.90 -1.19 2.76
CA ALA A 22 3.18 -0.16 3.76
C ALA A 22 4.42 0.67 3.39
N ALA A 23 5.52 0.05 2.97
CA ALA A 23 6.75 0.75 2.59
C ALA A 23 6.55 1.64 1.35
N VAL A 24 5.83 1.16 0.35
CA VAL A 24 5.53 1.90 -0.89
C VAL A 24 4.55 3.05 -0.63
N TYR A 25 3.57 2.85 0.25
CA TYR A 25 2.65 3.91 0.69
C TYR A 25 3.42 5.02 1.40
N HIS A 26 4.23 4.69 2.41
CA HIS A 26 5.01 5.66 3.18
C HIS A 26 6.02 6.43 2.30
N GLY A 27 6.60 5.77 1.30
CA GLY A 27 7.54 6.39 0.36
C GLY A 27 6.91 7.38 -0.61
N GLN A 28 5.73 7.05 -1.17
CA GLN A 28 5.06 7.91 -2.17
C GLN A 28 4.25 9.04 -1.54
N VAL A 29 3.54 8.77 -0.44
CA VAL A 29 2.65 9.76 0.18
C VAL A 29 3.43 10.95 0.78
N GLY A 30 4.70 10.75 1.14
CA GLY A 30 5.59 11.82 1.58
C GLY A 30 5.98 12.80 0.47
N ALA A 31 6.05 12.33 -0.78
CA ALA A 31 6.48 13.10 -1.95
C ALA A 31 5.32 13.86 -2.62
N ASP A 32 4.12 13.29 -2.62
CA ASP A 32 2.97 13.83 -3.36
C ASP A 32 2.03 14.70 -2.52
N LEU A 33 2.28 14.89 -1.22
CA LEU A 33 1.41 15.71 -0.37
C LEU A 33 1.64 17.22 -0.59
N PRO A 34 0.59 18.00 -0.92
CA PRO A 34 0.74 19.43 -1.16
C PRO A 34 1.12 20.20 0.12
N ALA A 35 2.07 21.13 0.00
CA ALA A 35 2.60 21.92 1.12
C ALA A 35 1.58 22.89 1.77
N GLY A 36 0.36 23.00 1.22
CA GLY A 36 -0.72 23.83 1.75
C GLY A 36 -1.67 23.10 2.71
N LEU A 37 -1.43 21.83 3.01
CA LEU A 37 -2.27 21.05 3.93
C LEU A 37 -1.99 21.41 5.40
N PRO A 38 -3.02 21.42 6.26
CA PRO A 38 -2.84 21.43 7.70
C PRO A 38 -1.89 20.31 8.13
N PRO A 39 -0.96 20.55 9.06
CA PRO A 39 0.05 19.55 9.45
C PRO A 39 -0.57 18.25 9.98
N GLU A 40 -1.75 18.34 10.59
CA GLU A 40 -2.51 17.21 11.13
C GLU A 40 -3.13 16.35 10.01
N ALA A 41 -3.67 16.98 8.96
CA ALA A 41 -4.13 16.30 7.77
C ALA A 41 -2.96 15.67 7.00
N ALA A 42 -1.83 16.37 6.93
CA ALA A 42 -0.63 15.85 6.30
C ALA A 42 -0.06 14.62 7.03
N ALA A 43 -0.08 14.63 8.36
CA ALA A 43 0.32 13.49 9.18
C ALA A 43 -0.63 12.31 9.03
N ALA A 44 -1.94 12.53 9.09
CA ALA A 44 -2.95 11.48 8.91
C ALA A 44 -2.89 10.85 7.51
N GLY A 45 -2.65 11.66 6.48
CA GLY A 45 -2.44 11.18 5.11
C GLY A 45 -1.17 10.36 4.96
N ARG A 46 -0.10 10.70 5.70
CA ARG A 46 1.15 9.91 5.68
C ARG A 46 1.03 8.55 6.36
N ASP A 47 0.21 8.46 7.39
CA ASP A 47 0.09 7.27 8.22
C ASP A 47 -0.72 6.16 7.51
N SER A 48 -1.85 6.51 6.87
CA SER A 48 -2.72 5.54 6.21
C SER A 48 -3.71 6.17 5.24
N LEU A 49 -4.19 5.40 4.26
CA LEU A 49 -5.21 5.87 3.31
C LEU A 49 -6.53 6.22 4.03
N ASP A 50 -6.90 5.46 5.06
CA ASP A 50 -8.08 5.77 5.89
C ASP A 50 -7.92 7.12 6.62
N GLY A 51 -6.72 7.40 7.13
CA GLY A 51 -6.37 8.70 7.71
C GLY A 51 -6.43 9.82 6.67
N ALA A 52 -6.02 9.53 5.43
CA ALA A 52 -6.12 10.47 4.32
C ALA A 52 -7.58 10.82 3.98
N VAL A 53 -8.45 9.81 3.91
CA VAL A 53 -9.89 9.97 3.65
C VAL A 53 -10.58 10.69 4.80
N ALA A 54 -10.24 10.38 6.05
CA ALA A 54 -10.79 11.07 7.22
C ALA A 54 -10.41 12.56 7.24
N ALA A 55 -9.15 12.89 6.95
CA ALA A 55 -8.70 14.28 6.85
C ALA A 55 -9.30 15.01 5.64
N ALA A 56 -9.44 14.34 4.50
CA ALA A 56 -10.06 14.93 3.31
C ALA A 56 -11.53 15.31 3.52
N GLN A 57 -12.25 14.68 4.46
CA GLN A 57 -13.62 15.04 4.83
C GLN A 57 -13.71 16.33 5.66
N THR A 58 -12.62 16.77 6.29
CA THR A 58 -12.58 18.01 7.08
C THR A 58 -12.04 19.21 6.27
N LEU A 59 -11.57 18.97 5.04
CA LEU A 59 -10.98 19.97 4.15
C LEU A 59 -12.00 20.52 3.13
N PRO A 60 -11.84 21.78 2.68
CA PRO A 60 -12.59 22.33 1.55
C PRO A 60 -12.38 21.50 0.27
N GLY A 61 -13.40 21.43 -0.59
CA GLY A 61 -13.46 20.47 -1.71
C GLY A 61 -12.24 20.41 -2.63
N GLU A 62 -11.59 21.54 -2.93
CA GLU A 62 -10.35 21.54 -3.71
C GLU A 62 -9.20 20.83 -3.00
N LEU A 63 -8.97 21.13 -1.71
CA LEU A 63 -7.91 20.51 -0.91
C LEU A 63 -8.20 19.03 -0.63
N SER A 64 -9.48 18.68 -0.47
CA SER A 64 -9.93 17.28 -0.36
C SER A 64 -9.52 16.47 -1.59
N SER A 65 -9.78 17.00 -2.79
CA SER A 65 -9.39 16.35 -4.05
C SER A 65 -7.88 16.28 -4.25
N ALA A 66 -7.15 17.35 -3.87
CA ALA A 66 -5.70 17.43 -3.94
C ALA A 66 -5.00 16.47 -2.97
N MET A 67 -5.68 16.04 -1.91
CA MET A 67 -5.18 15.06 -0.95
C MET A 67 -5.56 13.63 -1.33
N LEU A 68 -6.78 13.40 -1.83
CA LEU A 68 -7.28 12.06 -2.20
C LEU A 68 -6.66 11.51 -3.49
N ALA A 69 -6.40 12.35 -4.49
CA ALA A 69 -5.83 11.92 -5.76
C ALA A 69 -4.45 11.25 -5.59
N PRO A 70 -3.45 11.89 -4.93
CA PRO A 70 -2.15 11.26 -4.70
C PRO A 70 -2.22 10.08 -3.73
N ALA A 71 -3.06 10.13 -2.70
CA ALA A 71 -3.23 9.02 -1.77
C ALA A 71 -3.76 7.75 -2.47
N ARG A 72 -4.74 7.89 -3.37
CA ARG A 72 -5.24 6.78 -4.20
C ARG A 72 -4.19 6.25 -5.17
N ALA A 73 -3.42 7.14 -5.80
CA ALA A 73 -2.35 6.75 -6.73
C ALA A 73 -1.25 5.94 -5.99
N ALA A 74 -0.80 6.43 -4.83
CA ALA A 74 0.17 5.76 -3.98
C ALA A 74 -0.33 4.37 -3.53
N PHE A 75 -1.59 4.27 -3.11
CA PHE A 75 -2.21 2.99 -2.73
C PHE A 75 -2.29 2.01 -3.90
N ALA A 76 -2.72 2.47 -5.08
CA ALA A 76 -2.77 1.65 -6.28
C ALA A 76 -1.37 1.17 -6.72
N GLY A 77 -0.35 2.03 -6.60
CA GLY A 77 1.05 1.65 -6.83
C GLY A 77 1.55 0.58 -5.85
N GLY A 78 1.20 0.70 -4.57
CA GLY A 78 1.45 -0.33 -3.55
C GLY A 78 0.80 -1.66 -3.89
N LEU A 79 -0.48 -1.63 -4.30
CA LEU A 79 -1.23 -2.82 -4.73
C LEU A 79 -0.65 -3.47 -5.98
N ASN A 80 -0.22 -2.67 -6.96
CA ASN A 80 0.42 -3.17 -8.17
C ASN A 80 1.75 -3.86 -7.85
N THR A 81 2.56 -3.25 -6.98
CA THR A 81 3.83 -3.83 -6.53
C THR A 81 3.61 -5.14 -5.79
N ALA A 82 2.61 -5.19 -4.91
CA ALA A 82 2.19 -6.42 -4.23
C ALA A 82 1.74 -7.50 -5.24
N ALA A 83 0.95 -7.13 -6.26
CA ALA A 83 0.52 -8.05 -7.30
C ALA A 83 1.70 -8.60 -8.12
N VAL A 84 2.69 -7.78 -8.46
CA VAL A 84 3.92 -8.21 -9.14
C VAL A 84 4.72 -9.18 -8.26
N ALA A 85 4.88 -8.88 -6.97
CA ALA A 85 5.56 -9.78 -6.04
C ALA A 85 4.85 -11.15 -5.93
N ALA A 86 3.52 -11.14 -5.83
CA ALA A 86 2.72 -12.37 -5.81
C ALA A 86 2.86 -13.16 -7.14
N ALA A 87 2.87 -12.47 -8.28
CA ALA A 87 3.06 -13.10 -9.58
C ALA A 87 4.44 -13.76 -9.72
N VAL A 88 5.50 -13.13 -9.20
CA VAL A 88 6.86 -13.71 -9.20
C VAL A 88 6.92 -14.97 -8.33
N ILE A 89 6.31 -14.94 -7.14
CA ILE A 89 6.25 -16.11 -6.25
C ILE A 89 5.48 -17.26 -6.92
N ALA A 90 4.33 -16.96 -7.53
CA ALA A 90 3.53 -17.94 -8.26
C ALA A 90 4.29 -18.53 -9.46
N ALA A 91 5.01 -17.70 -10.22
CA ALA A 91 5.83 -18.14 -11.35
C ALA A 91 7.00 -19.02 -10.90
N ALA A 92 7.66 -18.69 -9.79
CA ALA A 92 8.72 -19.51 -9.21
C ALA A 92 8.20 -20.87 -8.74
N ALA A 93 7.04 -20.90 -8.08
CA ALA A 93 6.38 -22.13 -7.66
C ALA A 93 5.99 -23.01 -8.86
N ALA A 94 5.38 -22.42 -9.89
CA ALA A 94 5.04 -23.12 -11.13
C ALA A 94 6.29 -23.64 -11.88
N GLY A 95 7.38 -22.87 -11.87
CA GLY A 95 8.67 -23.26 -12.43
C GLY A 95 9.33 -24.44 -11.68
N CYS A 96 9.21 -24.47 -10.36
CA CYS A 96 9.63 -25.62 -9.53
C CYS A 96 8.78 -26.87 -9.78
N TRP A 97 7.50 -26.72 -10.11
CA TRP A 97 6.60 -27.85 -10.40
C TRP A 97 6.85 -28.49 -11.77
N ARG A 98 7.47 -27.73 -12.69
CA ARG A 98 7.78 -28.18 -14.05
C ARG A 98 9.17 -28.80 -14.18
N ARG A 99 10.01 -28.73 -13.14
CA ARG A 99 11.32 -29.39 -13.06
C ARG A 99 11.23 -30.67 -12.24
#